data_AF-A0A8R7TJ42-F1
#
_entry.id   AF-A0A8R7TJ42-F1
#
_cell.length_a   1.000
_cell.length_b   1.000
_cell.length_c   1.000
_cell.angle_alpha   90.00
_cell.angle_beta   90.00
_cell.angle_gamma   90.00
#
_symmetry.space_group_name_H-M   'P 1'
#
loop_
_entity.id
_entity.type
_entity.pdbx_description
1 polymer ?
#
loop_
_entity_poly.entity_id
_entity_poly.type
_entity_poly.pdbx_seq_one_letter_code
_entity_poly.pdbx_strand_id
1 'polypeptide(L)'
;MGNLDIHIHFPHMKEYSVELAAYIIDHHDSDGVKADISRAAAQYLVEHNIGKPEEEIREGIKVIMVDLPSPTSNMSFKKYARLNKLIRPFKLPKKFRRLFSLTWKGRLYLMTYAGRRAARGLMNCIIKKHKEKLCWRGEWKLSDMRIEDGLFVIDTEALYVADVEGMAWDYKKYIELLNPFYVTVEQSSSSGSKKKQSSSSGSKKKQSSSSSSKEKQSSNSPPYWEILQTDTMAMPDPFKDPKAFDRFQKYMSAHFAFMPPVSIFQFLCLLFSICDGLRPNSDQQYGPLNVKPKGVENWTPKAIGVFLFNDVLFYSKNGVIVNAYSNMYWYMLKFVRHFPSHILSLTKNTEGQDVQDMILIHLMLACRLDRNLASLIRHIVNQTNMDGLFLRAWQALLASE
;
A
#
# COMPACT_ATOMS: atom_id res chain seq x y z
N MET A 1 23.52 -18.99 34.70
CA MET A 1 23.17 -19.52 33.37
C MET A 1 23.25 -18.34 32.41
N GLY A 2 24.21 -18.34 31.50
CA GLY A 2 24.43 -17.23 30.56
C GLY A 2 23.60 -17.44 29.30
N ASN A 3 22.73 -16.47 28.97
CA ASN A 3 22.04 -16.43 27.67
C ASN A 3 23.08 -16.50 26.55
N LEU A 4 22.81 -17.30 25.52
CA LEU A 4 23.65 -17.36 24.34
C LEU A 4 23.36 -16.10 23.49
N ASP A 5 24.28 -15.14 23.52
CA ASP A 5 24.18 -13.91 22.73
C ASP A 5 24.80 -14.13 21.35
N ILE A 6 23.99 -14.03 20.29
CA ILE A 6 24.46 -14.15 18.91
C ILE A 6 24.46 -12.79 18.25
N HIS A 7 25.64 -12.38 17.78
CA HIS A 7 25.84 -11.09 17.15
C HIS A 7 25.73 -11.22 15.62
N ILE A 8 24.75 -10.55 15.03
CA ILE A 8 24.57 -10.50 13.57
C ILE A 8 24.90 -9.09 13.07
N HIS A 9 25.94 -8.98 12.24
CA HIS A 9 26.29 -7.72 11.59
C HIS A 9 25.26 -7.37 10.51
N PHE A 10 24.56 -6.26 10.70
CA PHE A 10 23.54 -5.78 9.78
C PHE A 10 24.04 -5.55 8.34
N PRO A 11 25.25 -5.02 8.09
CA PRO A 11 25.78 -4.85 6.74
C PRO A 11 25.80 -6.14 5.92
N HIS A 12 26.14 -7.29 6.53
CA HIS A 12 26.15 -8.57 5.84
C HIS A 12 24.74 -9.01 5.42
N MET A 13 23.75 -8.87 6.31
CA MET A 13 22.36 -9.18 5.93
C MET A 13 21.89 -8.35 4.74
N LYS A 14 22.29 -7.08 4.67
CA LYS A 14 21.96 -6.20 3.54
C LYS A 14 22.58 -6.63 2.23
N GLU A 15 23.75 -7.26 2.26
CA GLU A 15 24.39 -7.82 1.07
C GLU A 15 23.68 -9.07 0.56
N TYR A 16 23.23 -9.94 1.46
CA TYR A 16 22.56 -11.19 1.10
C TYR A 16 21.06 -11.03 0.80
N SER A 17 20.35 -10.18 1.54
CA SER A 17 18.93 -9.91 1.33
C SER A 17 18.60 -8.45 1.63
N VAL A 18 18.51 -7.67 0.56
CA VAL A 18 18.11 -6.25 0.62
C VAL A 18 16.70 -6.10 1.17
N GLU A 19 15.80 -7.05 0.91
CA GLU A 19 14.44 -7.06 1.43
C GLU A 19 14.39 -7.31 2.94
N LEU A 20 15.10 -8.34 3.44
CA LEU A 20 15.14 -8.65 4.86
C LEU A 20 15.83 -7.53 5.66
N ALA A 21 16.93 -6.98 5.14
CA ALA A 21 17.61 -5.86 5.76
C ALA A 21 16.72 -4.61 5.83
N ALA A 22 15.90 -4.35 4.82
CA ALA A 22 14.90 -3.29 4.88
C ALA A 22 13.88 -3.57 5.97
N TYR A 23 13.27 -4.76 5.97
CA TYR A 23 12.30 -5.17 6.97
C TYR A 23 12.83 -5.07 8.41
N ILE A 24 14.09 -5.45 8.63
CA ILE A 24 14.77 -5.35 9.91
C ILE A 24 14.99 -3.88 10.33
N ILE A 25 15.52 -3.02 9.46
CA ILE A 25 15.62 -1.57 9.75
C ILE A 25 14.25 -1.04 10.17
N ASP A 26 13.25 -1.43 9.39
CA ASP A 26 11.88 -1.01 9.53
C ASP A 26 11.25 -1.52 10.85
N HIS A 27 11.65 -2.67 11.40
CA HIS A 27 10.96 -3.30 12.55
C HIS A 27 11.90 -3.71 13.70
N HIS A 28 13.12 -3.17 13.78
CA HIS A 28 14.09 -3.59 14.80
C HIS A 28 13.65 -3.35 16.25
N ASP A 29 12.74 -2.39 16.46
CA ASP A 29 12.15 -2.13 17.77
C ASP A 29 10.98 -3.06 18.10
N SER A 30 10.46 -3.81 17.12
CA SER A 30 9.42 -4.80 17.34
C SER A 30 9.99 -6.05 18.03
N ASP A 31 9.42 -6.37 19.20
CA ASP A 31 9.72 -7.63 19.90
C ASP A 31 9.46 -8.86 19.02
N GLY A 32 8.50 -8.75 18.07
CA GLY A 32 8.18 -9.82 17.13
C GLY A 32 9.33 -10.15 16.18
N VAL A 33 9.99 -9.15 15.60
CA VAL A 33 11.10 -9.39 14.65
C VAL A 33 12.34 -9.91 15.36
N LYS A 34 12.63 -9.39 16.57
CA LYS A 34 13.68 -9.95 17.42
C LYS A 34 13.40 -11.41 17.78
N ALA A 35 12.16 -11.74 18.11
CA ALA A 35 11.75 -13.10 18.45
C ALA A 35 11.83 -14.05 17.24
N ASP A 36 11.39 -13.62 16.05
CA ASP A 36 11.43 -14.43 14.84
C ASP A 36 12.86 -14.70 14.37
N ILE A 37 13.74 -13.70 14.45
CA ILE A 37 15.16 -13.88 14.12
C ILE A 37 15.86 -14.77 15.14
N SER A 38 15.52 -14.62 16.43
CA SER A 38 16.05 -15.50 17.48
C SER A 38 15.58 -16.94 17.29
N ARG A 39 14.32 -17.14 16.88
CA ARG A 39 13.77 -18.47 16.56
C ARG A 39 14.46 -19.09 15.35
N ALA A 40 14.67 -18.32 14.28
CA ALA A 40 15.37 -18.77 13.08
C ALA A 40 16.84 -19.15 13.37
N ALA A 41 17.54 -18.33 14.18
CA ALA A 41 18.91 -18.62 14.59
C ALA A 41 18.98 -19.88 15.46
N ALA A 42 18.07 -20.05 16.43
CA ALA A 42 17.99 -21.25 17.25
C ALA A 42 17.75 -22.50 16.43
N GLN A 43 16.80 -22.45 15.49
CA GLN A 43 16.53 -23.58 14.60
C GLN A 43 17.76 -23.96 13.77
N TYR A 44 18.45 -22.98 13.20
CA TYR A 44 19.66 -23.22 12.41
C TYR A 44 20.77 -23.92 13.21
N LEU A 45 21.01 -23.48 14.46
CA LEU A 45 22.04 -24.07 15.32
C LEU A 45 21.72 -25.53 15.70
N VAL A 46 20.46 -25.83 16.00
CA VAL A 46 20.01 -27.20 16.30
C VAL A 46 20.18 -28.09 15.07
N GLU A 47 19.71 -27.64 13.90
CA GLU A 47 19.77 -28.43 12.66
C GLU A 47 21.21 -28.74 12.20
N HIS A 48 22.16 -27.85 12.50
CA HIS A 48 23.56 -28.00 12.08
C HIS A 48 24.47 -28.50 13.20
N ASN A 49 23.92 -28.82 14.37
CA ASN A 49 24.64 -29.25 15.57
C ASN A 49 25.78 -28.28 15.96
N ILE A 50 25.52 -26.97 15.90
CA ILE A 50 26.50 -25.92 16.16
C ILE A 50 26.30 -25.36 17.56
N GLY A 51 27.35 -25.45 18.39
CA GLY A 51 27.40 -24.81 19.70
C GLY A 51 26.89 -25.69 20.83
N LYS A 52 25.89 -25.20 21.57
CA LYS A 52 25.42 -25.78 22.84
C LYS A 52 24.39 -26.92 22.63
N PRO A 53 24.10 -27.73 23.68
CA PRO A 53 23.03 -28.72 23.63
C PRO A 53 21.67 -28.10 23.27
N GLU A 54 20.83 -28.85 22.57
CA GLU A 54 19.51 -28.41 22.09
C GLU A 54 18.62 -27.82 23.20
N GLU A 55 18.70 -28.40 24.40
CA GLU A 55 17.96 -27.96 25.59
C GLU A 55 18.34 -26.52 25.98
N GLU A 56 19.62 -26.17 25.96
CA GLU A 56 20.10 -24.81 26.26
C GLU A 56 19.79 -23.82 25.12
N ILE A 57 19.73 -24.28 23.87
CA ILE A 57 19.31 -23.44 22.73
C ILE A 57 17.82 -23.12 22.81
N ARG A 58 17.00 -24.07 23.27
CA ARG A 58 15.54 -23.91 23.45
C ARG A 58 15.19 -23.04 24.66
N GLU A 59 16.04 -22.96 25.67
CA GLU A 59 15.85 -22.08 26.85
C GLU A 59 15.96 -20.58 26.52
N GLY A 60 16.58 -20.21 25.40
CA GLY A 60 16.49 -18.86 24.85
C GLY A 60 17.81 -18.34 24.30
N ILE A 61 17.88 -18.21 22.97
CA ILE A 61 18.93 -17.46 22.29
C ILE A 61 18.51 -16.00 22.19
N LYS A 62 19.43 -15.11 22.51
CA LYS A 62 19.23 -13.67 22.30
C LYS A 62 20.07 -13.24 21.10
N VAL A 63 19.40 -12.86 20.03
CA VAL A 63 20.09 -12.27 18.87
C VAL A 63 20.25 -10.77 19.07
N ILE A 64 21.49 -10.30 18.95
CA ILE A 64 21.87 -8.89 18.98
C ILE A 64 22.29 -8.48 17.58
N MET A 65 21.64 -7.47 17.02
CA MET A 65 22.07 -6.90 15.75
C MET A 65 23.11 -5.82 15.97
N VAL A 66 24.26 -6.01 15.33
CA VAL A 66 25.40 -5.10 15.39
C VAL A 66 25.38 -4.22 14.14
N ASP A 67 25.76 -2.95 14.30
CA ASP A 67 25.80 -1.95 13.22
C ASP A 67 24.44 -1.71 12.53
N LEU A 68 23.34 -1.94 13.25
CA LEU A 68 22.05 -1.52 12.79
C LEU A 68 22.04 0.02 12.68
N PRO A 69 21.60 0.60 11.54
CA PRO A 69 21.45 2.04 11.43
C PRO A 69 20.55 2.53 12.56
N SER A 70 21.06 3.42 13.42
CA SER A 70 20.28 3.98 14.52
C SER A 70 18.94 4.51 13.99
N PRO A 71 17.79 4.17 14.62
CA PRO A 71 16.57 4.93 14.43
C PRO A 71 16.94 6.35 14.81
N THR A 72 17.08 7.18 13.81
CA THR A 72 17.67 8.49 13.96
C THR A 72 16.52 9.35 14.43
N SER A 73 16.28 9.23 15.75
CA SER A 73 15.13 9.74 16.47
C SER A 73 14.91 11.21 16.22
N ASN A 74 15.99 11.98 16.06
CA ASN A 74 15.97 13.41 15.80
C ASN A 74 16.67 13.75 14.48
N MET A 75 15.90 14.10 13.44
CA MET A 75 16.44 14.63 12.18
C MET A 75 15.40 15.34 11.30
N SER A 76 15.86 16.10 10.30
CA SER A 76 14.95 16.65 9.28
C SER A 76 14.35 15.57 8.37
N PHE A 77 13.11 15.78 7.94
CA PHE A 77 12.40 14.87 7.04
C PHE A 77 13.16 14.63 5.74
N LYS A 78 13.77 15.68 5.16
CA LYS A 78 14.57 15.57 3.94
C LYS A 78 15.75 14.59 4.12
N LYS A 79 16.44 14.64 5.26
CA LYS A 79 17.53 13.69 5.58
C LYS A 79 16.97 12.27 5.73
N TYR A 80 15.84 12.12 6.39
CA TYR A 80 15.17 10.82 6.59
C TYR A 80 14.76 10.18 5.27
N ALA A 81 14.11 10.94 4.40
CA ALA A 81 13.66 10.50 3.09
C ALA A 81 14.82 10.02 2.21
N ARG A 82 15.95 10.76 2.25
CA ARG A 82 17.16 10.41 1.51
C ARG A 82 17.81 9.11 2.00
N LEU A 83 17.91 8.94 3.32
CA LEU A 83 18.57 7.76 3.93
C LEU A 83 17.75 6.49 3.72
N ASN A 84 16.42 6.58 3.85
CA ASN A 84 15.55 5.41 3.86
C ASN A 84 15.03 4.99 2.47
N LYS A 85 15.08 5.89 1.47
CA LYS A 85 14.51 5.70 0.14
C LYS A 85 13.02 5.31 0.23
N LEU A 86 12.16 6.31 0.41
CA LEU A 86 10.74 6.12 0.76
C LEU A 86 9.97 5.18 -0.19
N ILE A 87 10.36 5.13 -1.46
CA ILE A 87 9.87 4.17 -2.44
C ILE A 87 11.03 3.35 -3.05
N ARG A 88 10.71 2.14 -3.52
CA ARG A 88 11.67 1.28 -4.21
C ARG A 88 11.06 0.60 -5.44
N PRO A 89 11.83 0.41 -6.51
CA PRO A 89 11.39 -0.40 -7.63
C PRO A 89 11.27 -1.86 -7.17
N PHE A 90 10.15 -2.47 -7.48
CA PHE A 90 9.85 -3.86 -7.22
C PHE A 90 9.91 -4.65 -8.52
N LYS A 91 10.76 -5.69 -8.53
CA LYS A 91 10.92 -6.57 -9.68
C LYS A 91 9.99 -7.76 -9.54
N LEU A 92 8.96 -7.79 -10.38
CA LEU A 92 8.06 -8.94 -10.47
C LEU A 92 8.83 -10.21 -10.86
N PRO A 93 8.68 -11.32 -10.11
CA PRO A 93 9.22 -12.62 -10.50
C PRO A 93 8.73 -13.03 -11.89
N LYS A 94 9.55 -13.80 -12.62
CA LYS A 94 9.24 -14.22 -13.99
C LYS A 94 7.87 -14.93 -14.07
N LYS A 95 7.55 -15.78 -13.08
CA LYS A 95 6.27 -16.48 -12.98
C LYS A 95 5.07 -15.52 -12.95
N PHE A 96 5.18 -14.36 -12.29
CA PHE A 96 4.09 -13.37 -12.20
C PHE A 96 4.07 -12.33 -13.33
N ARG A 97 5.19 -12.06 -14.02
CA ARG A 97 5.18 -11.11 -15.15
C ARG A 97 4.17 -11.48 -16.23
N ARG A 98 4.09 -12.78 -16.55
CA ARG A 98 3.11 -13.30 -17.52
C ARG A 98 1.67 -13.18 -17.02
N LEU A 99 1.48 -13.17 -15.70
CA LEU A 99 0.16 -13.15 -15.05
C LEU A 99 -0.42 -11.73 -14.96
N PHE A 100 0.41 -10.70 -14.77
CA PHE A 100 -0.05 -9.31 -14.72
C PHE A 100 -0.52 -8.78 -16.08
N SER A 101 0.25 -9.03 -17.14
CA SER A 101 -0.09 -8.68 -18.54
C SER A 101 1.10 -8.97 -19.47
N LEU A 102 0.85 -9.44 -20.69
CA LEU A 102 1.86 -9.56 -21.77
C LEU A 102 2.46 -8.19 -22.18
N THR A 103 1.79 -7.08 -21.85
CA THR A 103 2.17 -5.71 -22.20
C THR A 103 2.72 -4.89 -21.03
N TRP A 104 2.83 -5.47 -19.81
CA TRP A 104 3.40 -4.75 -18.68
C TRP A 104 4.91 -4.53 -18.87
N LYS A 105 5.28 -3.30 -19.26
CA LYS A 105 6.67 -2.86 -19.46
C LYS A 105 7.20 -1.96 -18.32
N GLY A 106 6.34 -1.54 -17.40
CA GLY A 106 6.68 -0.57 -16.35
C GLY A 106 7.40 -1.18 -15.15
N ARG A 107 8.20 -0.38 -14.44
CA ARG A 107 8.67 -0.73 -13.10
C ARG A 107 7.53 -0.54 -12.11
N LEU A 108 7.24 -1.53 -11.27
CA LEU A 108 6.35 -1.31 -10.14
C LEU A 108 7.14 -0.58 -9.05
N TYR A 109 6.60 0.48 -8.46
CA TYR A 109 7.20 1.08 -7.26
C TYR A 109 6.36 0.73 -6.05
N LEU A 110 7.01 0.42 -4.93
CA LEU A 110 6.35 0.15 -3.65
C LEU A 110 6.84 1.13 -2.60
N MET A 111 5.96 1.55 -1.70
CA MET A 111 6.36 2.27 -0.51
C MET A 111 7.09 1.32 0.44
N THR A 112 8.29 1.72 0.86
CA THR A 112 8.99 1.10 1.98
C THR A 112 8.20 1.34 3.27
N TYR A 113 8.48 0.59 4.33
CA TYR A 113 7.86 0.88 5.63
C TYR A 113 8.23 2.27 6.12
N ALA A 114 9.51 2.68 6.00
CA ALA A 114 9.91 4.06 6.28
C ALA A 114 9.08 5.10 5.49
N GLY A 115 8.78 4.80 4.23
CA GLY A 115 7.87 5.59 3.39
C GLY A 115 6.42 5.60 3.87
N ARG A 116 5.90 4.47 4.32
CA ARG A 116 4.53 4.37 4.87
C ARG A 116 4.40 5.14 6.17
N ARG A 117 5.34 4.95 7.11
CA ARG A 117 5.41 5.69 8.38
C ARG A 117 5.56 7.19 8.20
N ALA A 118 6.41 7.62 7.27
CA ALA A 118 6.56 9.03 6.93
C ALA A 118 5.23 9.64 6.51
N ALA A 119 4.58 9.04 5.51
CA ALA A 119 3.33 9.55 4.98
C ALA A 119 2.21 9.55 6.05
N ARG A 120 2.01 8.43 6.76
CA ARG A 120 0.97 8.32 7.79
C ARG A 120 1.24 9.20 9.01
N GLY A 121 2.48 9.27 9.49
CA GLY A 121 2.85 10.10 10.64
C GLY A 121 2.57 11.58 10.39
N LEU A 122 2.93 12.09 9.22
CA LEU A 122 2.65 13.47 8.82
C LEU A 122 1.15 13.72 8.60
N MET A 123 0.43 12.78 7.98
CA MET A 123 -1.03 12.85 7.86
C MET A 123 -1.71 12.93 9.24
N ASN A 124 -1.22 12.14 10.20
CA ASN A 124 -1.73 12.14 11.57
C ASN A 124 -1.43 13.46 12.31
N CYS A 125 -0.30 14.12 12.03
CA CYS A 125 -0.03 15.47 12.54
C CYS A 125 -1.09 16.46 12.09
N ILE A 126 -1.44 16.41 10.80
CA ILE A 126 -2.45 17.29 10.21
C ILE A 126 -3.81 17.04 10.84
N ILE A 127 -4.24 15.77 10.87
CA ILE A 127 -5.51 15.38 11.49
C ILE A 127 -5.57 15.78 12.96
N LYS A 128 -4.48 15.63 13.71
CA LYS A 128 -4.39 16.02 15.12
C LYS A 128 -4.65 17.52 15.29
N LYS A 129 -4.00 18.38 14.50
CA LYS A 129 -4.22 19.83 14.57
C LYS A 129 -5.64 20.23 14.18
N HIS A 130 -6.19 19.62 13.13
CA HIS A 130 -7.59 19.86 12.74
C HIS A 130 -8.58 19.50 13.86
N LYS A 131 -8.33 18.42 14.61
CA LYS A 131 -9.12 18.06 15.81
C LYS A 131 -8.96 19.05 16.96
N GLU A 132 -7.79 19.65 17.10
CA GLU A 132 -7.52 20.78 18.01
C GLU A 132 -8.17 22.10 17.52
N LYS A 133 -8.90 22.08 16.40
CA LYS A 133 -9.52 23.24 15.74
C LYS A 133 -8.50 24.26 15.20
N LEU A 134 -7.28 23.80 14.92
CA LEU A 134 -6.19 24.59 14.37
C LEU A 134 -5.74 24.06 13.00
N CYS A 135 -5.23 24.93 12.15
CA CYS A 135 -4.67 24.56 10.83
C CYS A 135 -3.49 25.49 10.47
N TRP A 136 -2.75 25.12 9.43
CA TRP A 136 -1.67 25.96 8.89
C TRP A 136 -2.12 26.77 7.66
N ARG A 137 -3.30 26.50 7.09
CA ARG A 137 -3.72 27.04 5.78
C ARG A 137 -2.69 26.78 4.67
N GLY A 138 -1.94 25.68 4.76
CA GLY A 138 -0.84 25.36 3.85
C GLY A 138 0.44 26.18 4.08
N GLU A 139 0.52 26.99 5.13
CA GLU A 139 1.69 27.82 5.48
C GLU A 139 2.74 27.04 6.27
N TRP A 140 3.27 25.99 5.65
CA TRP A 140 4.38 25.19 6.15
C TRP A 140 5.20 24.67 4.97
N LYS A 141 6.46 24.36 5.21
CA LYS A 141 7.44 23.95 4.18
C LYS A 141 8.16 22.69 4.60
N LEU A 142 8.86 22.08 3.63
CA LEU A 142 9.62 20.84 3.84
C LEU A 142 10.64 20.95 5.00
N SER A 143 11.20 22.13 5.27
CA SER A 143 12.15 22.33 6.38
C SER A 143 11.51 22.26 7.77
N ASP A 144 10.18 22.40 7.85
CA ASP A 144 9.44 22.38 9.09
C ASP A 144 9.07 20.95 9.50
N MET A 145 9.31 19.99 8.59
CA MET A 145 9.03 18.58 8.80
C MET A 145 10.26 17.87 9.37
N ARG A 146 10.07 17.15 10.46
CA ARG A 146 11.16 16.40 11.11
C ARG A 146 10.64 15.17 11.82
N ILE A 147 11.60 14.38 12.27
CA ILE A 147 11.40 13.24 13.13
C ILE A 147 11.95 13.67 14.49
N GLU A 148 11.14 13.56 15.54
CA GLU A 148 11.50 13.80 16.93
C GLU A 148 11.10 12.60 17.77
N ASP A 149 12.05 12.00 18.47
CA ASP A 149 11.87 10.77 19.26
C ASP A 149 11.15 9.64 18.48
N GLY A 150 11.44 9.56 17.17
CA GLY A 150 10.85 8.56 16.27
C GLY A 150 9.42 8.89 15.79
N LEU A 151 8.87 10.03 16.19
CA LEU A 151 7.58 10.55 15.74
C LEU A 151 7.78 11.59 14.64
N PHE A 152 6.92 11.56 13.62
CA PHE A 152 6.89 12.60 12.61
C PHE A 152 6.16 13.81 13.18
N VAL A 153 6.73 15.00 12.99
CA VAL A 153 6.16 16.26 13.47
C VAL A 153 6.31 17.36 12.41
N ILE A 154 5.43 18.35 12.51
CA ILE A 154 5.48 19.62 11.78
C ILE A 154 5.73 20.68 12.83
N ASP A 155 6.93 21.25 12.83
CA ASP A 155 7.41 22.11 13.90
C ASP A 155 6.88 23.53 13.87
N THR A 156 6.47 23.98 12.69
CA THR A 156 5.76 25.25 12.57
C THR A 156 4.45 25.15 13.34
N GLU A 157 4.17 26.15 14.17
CA GLU A 157 2.92 26.20 14.92
C GLU A 157 1.71 26.44 13.99
N ALA A 158 0.61 25.75 14.28
CA ALA A 158 -0.66 25.96 13.58
C ALA A 158 -1.42 27.12 14.23
N LEU A 159 -1.36 28.31 13.62
CA LEU A 159 -1.89 29.55 14.19
C LEU A 159 -3.30 29.91 13.71
N TYR A 160 -3.79 29.27 12.66
CA TYR A 160 -5.09 29.60 12.07
C TYR A 160 -6.21 28.74 12.64
N VAL A 161 -7.42 29.31 12.71
CA VAL A 161 -8.63 28.56 13.02
C VAL A 161 -8.91 27.57 11.87
N ALA A 162 -9.18 26.31 12.22
CA ALA A 162 -9.48 25.27 11.26
C ALA A 162 -10.85 25.46 10.59
N ASP A 163 -10.85 26.17 9.45
CA ASP A 163 -11.97 26.27 8.53
C ASP A 163 -11.82 25.35 7.31
N VAL A 164 -12.88 25.26 6.50
CA VAL A 164 -12.94 24.35 5.34
C VAL A 164 -11.80 24.61 4.37
N GLU A 165 -11.54 25.88 4.08
CA GLU A 165 -10.48 26.26 3.16
C GLU A 165 -9.11 25.95 3.74
N GLY A 166 -8.83 26.37 4.98
CA GLY A 166 -7.55 26.14 5.62
C GLY A 166 -7.16 24.67 5.73
N MET A 167 -8.12 23.82 6.11
CA MET A 167 -7.87 22.38 6.18
C MET A 167 -7.65 21.74 4.80
N ALA A 168 -8.38 22.18 3.78
CA ALA A 168 -8.16 21.71 2.40
C ALA A 168 -6.77 22.12 1.89
N TRP A 169 -6.30 23.32 2.23
CA TRP A 169 -4.96 23.79 1.87
C TRP A 169 -3.86 23.00 2.58
N ASP A 170 -4.06 22.58 3.82
CA ASP A 170 -3.10 21.71 4.52
C ASP A 170 -2.95 20.36 3.81
N TYR A 171 -4.05 19.71 3.43
CA TYR A 171 -4.01 18.44 2.69
C TYR A 171 -3.38 18.60 1.31
N LYS A 172 -3.67 19.69 0.60
CA LYS A 172 -3.01 20.02 -0.67
C LYS A 172 -1.51 20.20 -0.48
N LYS A 173 -1.09 20.94 0.55
CA LYS A 173 0.32 21.18 0.85
C LYS A 173 1.06 19.90 1.22
N TYR A 174 0.42 19.01 1.96
CA TYR A 174 0.93 17.67 2.27
C TYR A 174 1.28 16.88 0.99
N ILE A 175 0.37 16.84 0.01
CA ILE A 175 0.61 16.16 -1.27
C ILE A 175 1.75 16.85 -2.06
N GLU A 176 1.72 18.18 -2.12
CA GLU A 176 2.74 18.98 -2.81
C GLU A 176 4.16 18.68 -2.29
N LEU A 177 4.32 18.67 -0.97
CA LEU A 177 5.62 18.46 -0.31
C LEU A 177 6.10 17.01 -0.41
N LEU A 178 5.19 16.03 -0.42
CA LEU A 178 5.56 14.61 -0.46
C LEU A 178 5.73 14.05 -1.87
N ASN A 179 5.00 14.54 -2.87
CA ASN A 179 5.05 14.02 -4.25
C ASN A 179 6.47 13.82 -4.80
N PRO A 180 7.45 14.73 -4.60
CA PRO A 180 8.83 14.52 -5.06
C PRO A 180 9.53 13.26 -4.52
N PHE A 181 9.03 12.67 -3.42
CA PHE A 181 9.59 11.47 -2.81
C PHE A 181 8.85 10.18 -3.16
N TYR A 182 7.63 10.27 -3.70
CA TYR A 182 6.76 9.12 -3.99
C TYR A 182 6.37 8.99 -5.47
N VAL A 183 6.61 10.01 -6.28
CA VAL A 183 6.32 9.98 -7.72
C VAL A 183 7.62 9.98 -8.49
N THR A 184 7.79 8.99 -9.37
CA THR A 184 8.91 8.92 -10.30
C THR A 184 8.46 9.37 -11.68
N VAL A 185 9.29 10.14 -12.38
CA VAL A 185 9.05 10.55 -13.76
C VAL A 185 10.02 9.76 -14.64
N GLU A 186 9.50 8.84 -15.45
CA GLU A 186 10.32 8.11 -16.41
C GLU A 186 10.66 9.04 -17.58
N GLN A 187 11.94 9.37 -17.76
CA GLN A 187 12.40 10.05 -18.98
C GLN A 187 12.39 9.05 -20.12
N SER A 188 11.55 9.29 -21.13
CA SER A 188 11.55 8.48 -22.35
C SER A 188 12.91 8.59 -23.03
N SER A 189 13.69 7.52 -22.99
CA SER A 189 14.92 7.41 -23.78
C SER A 189 14.55 7.40 -25.27
N SER A 190 14.71 8.54 -25.94
CA SER A 190 14.67 8.61 -27.39
C SER A 190 15.91 7.88 -27.94
N SER A 191 15.79 6.58 -28.22
CA SER A 191 16.80 5.87 -28.99
C SER A 191 16.78 6.43 -30.41
N GLY A 192 17.75 7.30 -30.72
CA GLY A 192 17.96 7.85 -32.04
C GLY A 192 18.32 6.76 -33.04
N SER A 193 17.34 6.37 -33.85
CA SER A 193 17.59 5.65 -35.10
C SER A 193 17.72 6.68 -36.22
N LYS A 194 18.95 7.12 -36.51
CA LYS A 194 19.28 7.79 -37.78
C LYS A 194 19.02 6.78 -38.90
N LYS A 195 17.84 6.86 -39.53
CA LYS A 195 17.57 6.19 -40.80
C LYS A 195 17.83 7.20 -41.93
N LYS A 196 18.80 6.84 -42.77
CA LYS A 196 19.22 7.53 -43.99
C LYS A 196 18.03 8.05 -44.80
N GLN A 197 18.15 9.30 -45.24
CA GLN A 197 17.32 9.90 -46.29
C GLN A 197 17.47 9.10 -47.59
N SER A 198 16.35 8.73 -48.17
CA SER A 198 16.23 8.49 -49.62
C SER A 198 14.93 9.13 -50.08
N SER A 199 15.10 10.04 -51.04
CA SER A 199 14.11 10.80 -51.78
C SER A 199 13.01 9.97 -52.42
N SER A 200 11.76 10.44 -52.35
CA SER A 200 10.93 10.69 -53.54
C SER A 200 9.63 11.43 -53.18
N SER A 201 9.18 12.18 -54.18
CA SER A 201 8.13 13.18 -54.29
C SER A 201 6.69 12.69 -54.06
N GLY A 202 5.83 13.58 -53.56
CA GLY A 202 4.37 13.38 -53.64
C GLY A 202 3.55 14.39 -52.84
N SER A 203 3.22 15.52 -53.45
CA SER A 203 2.34 16.57 -52.93
C SER A 203 0.94 16.07 -52.57
N LYS A 204 0.42 16.46 -51.39
CA LYS A 204 -1.01 16.79 -51.21
C LYS A 204 -1.24 17.61 -49.93
N LYS A 205 -1.79 18.82 -50.14
CA LYS A 205 -2.36 19.75 -49.15
C LYS A 205 -3.26 19.02 -48.13
N LYS A 206 -3.11 19.35 -46.84
CA LYS A 206 -4.25 19.48 -45.93
C LYS A 206 -3.95 20.38 -44.73
N GLN A 207 -4.77 21.41 -44.67
CA GLN A 207 -5.18 22.30 -43.59
C GLN A 207 -4.56 22.13 -42.20
N SER A 208 -4.11 23.28 -41.71
CA SER A 208 -3.82 23.64 -40.33
C SER A 208 -4.95 23.30 -39.36
N SER A 209 -4.64 22.49 -38.35
CA SER A 209 -5.23 22.61 -37.02
C SER A 209 -4.13 22.38 -35.98
N SER A 210 -3.74 23.46 -35.33
CA SER A 210 -2.82 23.48 -34.20
C SER A 210 -3.45 22.71 -33.04
N SER A 211 -2.98 21.49 -32.80
CA SER A 211 -3.18 20.81 -31.52
C SER A 211 -1.80 20.47 -30.97
N SER A 212 -1.36 21.26 -29.99
CA SER A 212 -0.13 21.04 -29.23
C SER A 212 -0.26 19.72 -28.47
N SER A 213 0.26 18.64 -29.05
CA SER A 213 0.46 17.37 -28.37
C SER A 213 1.57 17.54 -27.34
N LYS A 214 1.22 17.95 -26.12
CA LYS A 214 2.06 17.73 -24.94
C LYS A 214 2.22 16.23 -24.78
N GLU A 215 3.41 15.71 -25.12
CA GLU A 215 3.83 14.36 -24.73
C GLU A 215 3.58 14.19 -23.23
N LYS A 216 2.64 13.32 -22.88
CA LYS A 216 2.39 12.93 -21.48
C LYS A 216 3.63 12.20 -20.97
N GLN A 217 4.45 12.88 -20.19
CA GLN A 217 5.38 12.23 -19.27
C GLN A 217 4.58 11.25 -18.39
N SER A 218 4.87 9.96 -18.48
CA SER A 218 4.22 8.95 -17.64
C SER A 218 4.85 9.03 -16.24
N SER A 219 4.15 9.64 -15.30
CA SER A 219 4.47 9.54 -13.87
C SER A 219 4.13 8.15 -13.35
N ASN A 220 5.00 7.58 -12.53
CA ASN A 220 4.85 6.25 -11.95
C ASN A 220 5.00 6.34 -10.44
N SER A 221 3.99 5.89 -9.70
CA SER A 221 3.90 6.00 -8.23
C SER A 221 3.42 4.70 -7.59
N PRO A 222 3.63 4.49 -6.28
CA PRO A 222 3.14 3.31 -5.59
C PRO A 222 1.62 3.15 -5.66
N PRO A 223 1.10 1.91 -5.52
CA PRO A 223 -0.33 1.66 -5.47
C PRO A 223 -1.04 2.58 -4.44
N TYR A 224 -2.23 3.06 -4.81
CA TYR A 224 -3.05 3.99 -4.03
C TYR A 224 -2.49 5.40 -3.82
N TRP A 225 -1.27 5.74 -4.27
CA TRP A 225 -0.73 7.09 -4.07
C TRP A 225 -1.53 8.15 -4.83
N GLU A 226 -1.88 7.93 -6.10
CA GLU A 226 -2.75 8.83 -6.86
C GLU A 226 -4.16 8.94 -6.28
N ILE A 227 -4.63 7.86 -5.65
CA ILE A 227 -5.93 7.85 -4.98
C ILE A 227 -5.88 8.72 -3.73
N LEU A 228 -4.80 8.64 -2.95
CA LEU A 228 -4.59 9.54 -1.80
C LEU A 228 -4.64 11.02 -2.22
N GLN A 229 -4.04 11.36 -3.36
CA GLN A 229 -4.10 12.73 -3.92
C GLN A 229 -5.52 13.13 -4.28
N THR A 230 -6.32 12.19 -4.80
CA THR A 230 -7.72 12.47 -5.12
C THR A 230 -8.56 12.61 -3.86
N ASP A 231 -8.28 11.80 -2.85
CA ASP A 231 -9.08 11.71 -1.63
C ASP A 231 -8.84 12.89 -0.70
N THR A 232 -7.59 13.35 -0.60
CA THR A 232 -7.25 14.62 0.08
C THR A 232 -8.03 15.82 -0.47
N MET A 233 -8.39 15.80 -1.76
CA MET A 233 -9.18 16.84 -2.42
C MET A 233 -10.69 16.65 -2.28
N ALA A 234 -11.15 15.50 -1.78
CA ALA A 234 -12.55 15.15 -1.61
C ALA A 234 -13.03 15.32 -0.15
N MET A 235 -12.38 16.22 0.59
CA MET A 235 -12.68 16.51 1.99
C MET A 235 -14.15 16.98 2.17
N PRO A 236 -14.94 16.33 3.04
CA PRO A 236 -16.28 16.82 3.40
C PRO A 236 -16.22 18.15 4.15
N ASP A 237 -17.28 18.94 4.04
CA ASP A 237 -17.38 20.18 4.81
C ASP A 237 -17.57 19.86 6.31
N PRO A 238 -16.59 20.21 7.17
CA PRO A 238 -16.61 19.92 8.61
C PRO A 238 -17.76 20.60 9.37
N PHE A 239 -18.31 21.70 8.85
CA PHE A 239 -19.38 22.46 9.49
C PHE A 239 -20.76 22.04 9.00
N LYS A 240 -20.89 21.64 7.73
CA LYS A 240 -22.17 21.13 7.19
C LYS A 240 -22.42 19.68 7.57
N ASP A 241 -21.40 18.82 7.54
CA ASP A 241 -21.52 17.42 7.93
C ASP A 241 -20.32 16.97 8.77
N PRO A 242 -20.30 17.34 10.08
CA PRO A 242 -19.22 16.97 11.00
C PRO A 242 -18.99 15.45 11.09
N LYS A 243 -20.07 14.65 10.93
CA LYS A 243 -19.98 13.19 11.00
C LYS A 243 -19.28 12.62 9.77
N ALA A 244 -19.58 13.14 8.58
CA ALA A 244 -18.85 12.74 7.37
C ALA A 244 -17.38 13.17 7.44
N PHE A 245 -17.09 14.34 8.00
CA PHE A 245 -15.73 14.80 8.18
C PHE A 245 -14.94 13.92 9.17
N ASP A 246 -15.51 13.52 10.30
CA ASP A 246 -14.85 12.58 11.23
C ASP A 246 -14.55 11.23 10.56
N ARG A 247 -15.50 10.68 9.80
CA ARG A 247 -15.30 9.46 9.00
C ARG A 247 -14.21 9.63 7.95
N PHE A 248 -14.15 10.79 7.30
CA PHE A 248 -13.08 11.13 6.38
C PHE A 248 -11.72 11.15 7.09
N GLN A 249 -11.58 11.82 8.23
CA GLN A 249 -10.34 11.83 9.00
C GLN A 249 -9.94 10.43 9.47
N LYS A 250 -10.91 9.61 9.91
CA LYS A 250 -10.66 8.20 10.26
C LYS A 250 -10.12 7.45 9.04
N TYR A 251 -10.75 7.55 7.88
CA TYR A 251 -10.28 6.95 6.63
C TYR A 251 -8.88 7.43 6.23
N MET A 252 -8.60 8.74 6.28
CA MET A 252 -7.31 9.31 5.93
C MET A 252 -6.19 8.85 6.86
N SER A 253 -6.45 8.69 8.16
CA SER A 253 -5.45 8.19 9.13
C SER A 253 -4.97 6.76 8.84
N ALA A 254 -5.76 5.98 8.10
CA ALA A 254 -5.47 4.60 7.75
C ALA A 254 -5.59 4.33 6.24
N HIS A 255 -5.34 5.35 5.42
CA HIS A 255 -5.47 5.24 3.97
C HIS A 255 -4.60 4.11 3.41
N PHE A 256 -5.09 3.37 2.42
CA PHE A 256 -4.40 2.18 1.89
C PHE A 256 -3.02 2.45 1.29
N ALA A 257 -2.76 3.67 0.83
CA ALA A 257 -1.40 4.09 0.43
C ALA A 257 -0.38 3.92 1.58
N PHE A 258 -0.81 4.04 2.83
CA PHE A 258 0.05 3.95 3.99
C PHE A 258 0.17 2.54 4.57
N MET A 259 -0.57 1.58 4.04
CA MET A 259 -0.69 0.26 4.66
C MET A 259 0.10 -0.79 3.89
N PRO A 260 0.73 -1.76 4.59
CA PRO A 260 1.34 -2.89 3.91
C PRO A 260 0.28 -3.70 3.12
N PRO A 261 0.61 -4.22 1.91
CA PRO A 261 -0.35 -5.00 1.11
C PRO A 261 -0.96 -6.20 1.85
N VAL A 262 -0.16 -6.88 2.68
CA VAL A 262 -0.64 -8.03 3.49
C VAL A 262 -1.64 -7.57 4.55
N SER A 263 -1.38 -6.46 5.22
CA SER A 263 -2.30 -5.89 6.21
C SER A 263 -3.63 -5.45 5.61
N ILE A 264 -3.58 -4.81 4.43
CA ILE A 264 -4.77 -4.44 3.66
C ILE A 264 -5.61 -5.69 3.37
N PHE A 265 -4.97 -6.78 2.95
CA PHE A 265 -5.67 -8.02 2.67
C PHE A 265 -6.28 -8.65 3.91
N GLN A 266 -5.53 -8.77 5.00
CA GLN A 266 -6.04 -9.30 6.26
C GLN A 266 -7.26 -8.50 6.73
N PHE A 267 -7.18 -7.17 6.64
CA PHE A 267 -8.30 -6.30 6.92
C PHE A 267 -9.52 -6.58 6.01
N LEU A 268 -9.33 -6.72 4.70
CA LEU A 268 -10.41 -7.05 3.75
C LEU A 268 -11.03 -8.44 4.04
N CYS A 269 -10.23 -9.42 4.44
CA CYS A 269 -10.72 -10.73 4.87
C CYS A 269 -11.55 -10.65 6.15
N LEU A 270 -11.08 -9.89 7.14
CA LEU A 270 -11.84 -9.65 8.38
C LEU A 270 -13.15 -8.93 8.09
N LEU A 271 -13.13 -7.90 7.25
CA LEU A 271 -14.34 -7.22 6.81
C LEU A 271 -15.31 -8.18 6.12
N PHE A 272 -14.81 -9.05 5.24
CA PHE A 272 -15.64 -10.07 4.60
C PHE A 272 -16.30 -10.97 5.64
N SER A 273 -15.53 -11.55 6.57
CA SER A 273 -16.05 -12.43 7.61
C SER A 273 -17.09 -11.74 8.51
N ILE A 274 -16.87 -10.47 8.87
CA ILE A 274 -17.85 -9.69 9.64
C ILE A 274 -19.12 -9.48 8.83
N CYS A 275 -19.02 -8.99 7.59
CA CYS A 275 -20.19 -8.77 6.73
C CYS A 275 -20.95 -10.07 6.45
N ASP A 276 -20.23 -11.18 6.29
CA ASP A 276 -20.79 -12.50 6.04
C ASP A 276 -21.54 -13.04 7.26
N GLY A 277 -20.99 -12.85 8.47
CA GLY A 277 -21.65 -13.24 9.72
C GLY A 277 -22.84 -12.35 10.10
N LEU A 278 -22.90 -11.12 9.58
CA LEU A 278 -24.01 -10.18 9.81
C LEU A 278 -25.14 -10.30 8.78
N ARG A 279 -24.99 -11.07 7.70
CA ARG A 279 -26.08 -11.21 6.72
C ARG A 279 -27.14 -12.18 7.25
N PRO A 280 -28.43 -11.90 7.00
CA PRO A 280 -29.50 -12.85 7.32
C PRO A 280 -29.27 -14.20 6.63
N ASN A 281 -29.62 -15.30 7.28
CA ASN A 281 -29.47 -16.65 6.71
C ASN A 281 -30.21 -16.84 5.38
N SER A 282 -31.29 -16.07 5.15
CA SER A 282 -32.05 -16.05 3.90
C SER A 282 -31.32 -15.35 2.75
N ASP A 283 -30.35 -14.50 3.06
CA ASP A 283 -29.77 -13.57 2.10
C ASP A 283 -28.45 -14.12 1.57
N GLN A 284 -28.31 -14.10 0.24
CA GLN A 284 -27.05 -14.44 -0.42
C GLN A 284 -26.04 -13.27 -0.39
N GLN A 285 -26.47 -12.10 0.10
CA GLN A 285 -25.74 -10.84 0.01
C GLN A 285 -25.88 -10.03 1.29
N TYR A 286 -24.81 -9.33 1.68
CA TYR A 286 -24.89 -8.38 2.79
C TYR A 286 -25.50 -7.05 2.30
N GLY A 287 -26.72 -6.76 2.74
CA GLY A 287 -27.54 -5.62 2.29
C GLY A 287 -26.80 -4.27 2.19
N PRO A 288 -26.07 -3.82 3.23
CA PRO A 288 -25.34 -2.54 3.18
C PRO A 288 -24.26 -2.43 2.10
N LEU A 289 -23.78 -3.58 1.57
CA LEU A 289 -22.82 -3.65 0.47
C LEU A 289 -23.46 -4.08 -0.86
N ASN A 290 -24.78 -4.30 -0.90
CA ASN A 290 -25.50 -4.57 -2.14
C ASN A 290 -25.81 -3.28 -2.92
N VAL A 291 -24.78 -2.46 -3.13
CA VAL A 291 -24.87 -1.21 -3.88
C VAL A 291 -23.74 -1.13 -4.90
N LYS A 292 -24.03 -0.49 -6.03
CA LYS A 292 -23.06 -0.30 -7.11
C LYS A 292 -22.02 0.75 -6.71
N PRO A 293 -20.74 0.56 -7.04
CA PRO A 293 -19.74 1.60 -6.87
C PRO A 293 -20.13 2.89 -7.62
N LYS A 294 -20.06 4.03 -6.93
CA LYS A 294 -20.34 5.36 -7.51
C LYS A 294 -19.04 6.04 -7.92
N GLY A 295 -19.05 6.72 -9.07
CA GLY A 295 -17.89 7.49 -9.55
C GLY A 295 -16.67 6.66 -9.95
N VAL A 296 -16.81 5.34 -10.04
CA VAL A 296 -15.76 4.43 -10.52
C VAL A 296 -16.32 3.49 -11.56
N GLU A 297 -15.49 3.13 -12.55
CA GLU A 297 -15.87 2.18 -13.60
C GLU A 297 -16.23 0.82 -13.02
N ASN A 298 -17.02 0.06 -13.78
CA ASN A 298 -17.34 -1.33 -13.45
C ASN A 298 -16.04 -2.12 -13.23
N TRP A 299 -15.95 -2.76 -12.06
CA TRP A 299 -14.74 -3.48 -11.67
C TRP A 299 -14.64 -4.84 -12.36
N THR A 300 -15.76 -5.44 -12.78
CA THR A 300 -15.75 -6.80 -13.35
C THR A 300 -14.97 -6.88 -14.68
N PRO A 301 -15.11 -5.96 -15.66
CA PRO A 301 -14.26 -5.97 -16.86
C PRO A 301 -12.78 -5.73 -16.57
N LYS A 302 -12.45 -4.92 -15.56
CA LYS A 302 -11.06 -4.73 -15.13
C LYS A 302 -10.47 -6.04 -14.62
N ALA A 303 -11.22 -6.77 -13.81
CA ALA A 303 -10.83 -8.08 -13.34
C ALA A 303 -10.60 -9.06 -14.52
N ILE A 304 -11.52 -9.14 -15.49
CA ILE A 304 -11.41 -10.06 -16.65
C ILE A 304 -10.10 -9.89 -17.45
N GLY A 305 -9.57 -8.68 -17.56
CA GLY A 305 -8.35 -8.41 -18.33
C GLY A 305 -7.06 -9.03 -17.79
N VAL A 306 -7.09 -9.74 -16.66
CA VAL A 306 -5.97 -10.48 -16.07
C VAL A 306 -6.29 -11.96 -16.16
N PHE A 307 -5.47 -12.74 -16.89
CA PHE A 307 -5.73 -14.15 -17.23
C PHE A 307 -6.22 -14.98 -16.02
N LEU A 308 -5.59 -14.83 -14.86
CA LEU A 308 -5.94 -15.57 -13.64
C LEU A 308 -7.21 -15.09 -12.91
N PHE A 309 -7.63 -13.84 -13.12
CA PHE A 309 -8.87 -13.34 -12.52
C PHE A 309 -10.07 -13.96 -13.24
N ASN A 310 -9.90 -14.36 -14.50
CA ASN A 310 -10.95 -14.95 -15.32
C ASN A 310 -11.42 -16.30 -14.76
N ASP A 311 -10.48 -17.16 -14.38
CA ASP A 311 -10.77 -18.48 -13.78
C ASP A 311 -11.47 -18.38 -12.42
N VAL A 312 -11.26 -17.26 -11.71
CA VAL A 312 -11.95 -16.97 -10.45
C VAL A 312 -13.35 -16.42 -10.71
N LEU A 313 -13.50 -15.54 -11.70
CA LEU A 313 -14.76 -14.86 -12.02
C LEU A 313 -15.81 -15.82 -12.60
N PHE A 314 -15.37 -16.76 -13.42
CA PHE A 314 -16.23 -17.64 -14.19
C PHE A 314 -16.09 -19.09 -13.74
N TYR A 315 -17.23 -19.75 -13.54
CA TYR A 315 -17.27 -21.19 -13.33
C TYR A 315 -18.28 -21.84 -14.27
N SER A 316 -18.03 -23.11 -14.62
CA SER A 316 -18.98 -23.90 -15.40
C SER A 316 -20.05 -24.44 -14.48
N LYS A 317 -21.32 -24.10 -14.77
CA LYS A 317 -22.49 -24.69 -14.14
C LYS A 317 -23.33 -25.33 -15.23
N ASN A 318 -23.44 -26.65 -15.20
CA ASN A 318 -24.18 -27.44 -16.20
C ASN A 318 -23.74 -27.15 -17.66
N GLY A 319 -22.44 -26.95 -17.88
CA GLY A 319 -21.89 -26.66 -19.21
C GLY A 319 -22.00 -25.20 -19.67
N VAL A 320 -22.63 -24.32 -18.87
CA VAL A 320 -22.70 -22.88 -19.15
C VAL A 320 -21.70 -22.14 -18.28
N ILE A 321 -20.92 -21.25 -18.90
CA ILE A 321 -20.00 -20.35 -18.20
C ILE A 321 -20.81 -19.23 -17.55
N VAL A 322 -20.78 -19.16 -16.21
CA VAL A 322 -21.53 -18.17 -15.43
C VAL A 322 -20.57 -17.25 -14.69
N ASN A 323 -20.81 -15.94 -14.73
CA ASN A 323 -20.11 -14.98 -13.88
C ASN A 323 -20.68 -15.04 -12.46
N ALA A 324 -19.86 -15.41 -11.48
CA ALA A 324 -20.28 -15.49 -10.08
C ALA A 324 -20.42 -14.12 -9.40
N TYR A 325 -19.96 -13.05 -10.05
CA TYR A 325 -19.82 -11.72 -9.45
C TYR A 325 -20.54 -10.65 -10.25
N SER A 326 -21.27 -9.78 -9.55
CA SER A 326 -21.88 -8.59 -10.13
C SER A 326 -21.11 -7.33 -9.74
N ASN A 327 -21.40 -6.20 -10.41
CA ASN A 327 -20.78 -4.90 -10.11
C ASN A 327 -21.34 -4.25 -8.84
N MET A 328 -21.27 -4.96 -7.70
CA MET A 328 -21.65 -4.45 -6.37
C MET A 328 -20.47 -4.57 -5.40
N TYR A 329 -20.45 -3.75 -4.36
CA TYR A 329 -19.42 -3.80 -3.32
C TYR A 329 -19.33 -5.15 -2.61
N TRP A 330 -20.47 -5.80 -2.33
CA TRP A 330 -20.50 -7.13 -1.73
C TRP A 330 -19.71 -8.15 -2.55
N TYR A 331 -19.99 -8.20 -3.86
CA TYR A 331 -19.30 -9.13 -4.76
C TYR A 331 -17.84 -8.76 -4.96
N MET A 332 -17.48 -7.48 -4.91
CA MET A 332 -16.08 -7.06 -4.93
C MET A 332 -15.32 -7.53 -3.69
N LEU A 333 -15.88 -7.34 -2.49
CA LEU A 333 -15.28 -7.80 -1.23
C LEU A 333 -15.15 -9.34 -1.22
N LYS A 334 -16.19 -10.04 -1.66
CA LYS A 334 -16.20 -11.50 -1.83
C LYS A 334 -15.13 -11.97 -2.82
N PHE A 335 -14.98 -11.29 -3.95
CA PHE A 335 -13.96 -11.59 -4.96
C PHE A 335 -12.56 -11.42 -4.38
N VAL A 336 -12.28 -10.32 -3.70
CA VAL A 336 -10.97 -10.06 -3.06
C VAL A 336 -10.60 -11.14 -2.05
N ARG A 337 -11.57 -11.67 -1.30
CA ARG A 337 -11.35 -12.78 -0.37
C ARG A 337 -11.07 -14.10 -1.11
N HIS A 338 -11.82 -14.39 -2.18
CA HIS A 338 -11.68 -15.67 -2.91
C HIS A 338 -10.46 -15.73 -3.81
N PHE A 339 -10.07 -14.59 -4.39
CA PHE A 339 -9.04 -14.51 -5.40
C PHE A 339 -7.70 -15.10 -4.91
N PRO A 340 -7.15 -14.69 -3.74
CA PRO A 340 -5.89 -15.25 -3.25
C PRO A 340 -5.94 -16.75 -3.02
N SER A 341 -7.02 -17.28 -2.43
CA SER A 341 -7.18 -18.72 -2.22
C SER A 341 -7.13 -19.51 -3.52
N HIS A 342 -7.74 -18.99 -4.59
CA HIS A 342 -7.73 -19.63 -5.89
C HIS A 342 -6.37 -19.53 -6.57
N ILE A 343 -5.70 -18.37 -6.52
CA ILE A 343 -4.36 -18.22 -7.12
C ILE A 343 -3.33 -19.08 -6.42
N LEU A 344 -3.38 -19.15 -5.10
CA LEU A 344 -2.54 -20.06 -4.34
C LEU A 344 -2.75 -21.51 -4.80
N SER A 345 -4.00 -21.96 -4.95
CA SER A 345 -4.27 -23.31 -5.46
C SER A 345 -3.65 -23.57 -6.84
N LEU A 346 -3.65 -22.58 -7.73
CA LEU A 346 -3.05 -22.70 -9.07
C LEU A 346 -1.53 -22.70 -9.02
N THR A 347 -0.91 -21.89 -8.15
CA THR A 347 0.56 -21.80 -8.05
C THR A 347 1.19 -22.95 -7.27
N LYS A 348 0.42 -23.63 -6.42
CA LYS A 348 0.87 -24.77 -5.59
C LYS A 348 1.53 -25.89 -6.40
N ASN A 349 1.07 -26.12 -7.63
CA ASN A 349 1.51 -27.24 -8.47
C ASN A 349 2.79 -26.98 -9.27
N THR A 350 3.43 -25.82 -9.11
CA THR A 350 4.58 -25.43 -9.96
C THR A 350 5.92 -25.42 -9.24
N GLU A 351 6.12 -24.73 -8.11
CA GLU A 351 7.44 -24.64 -7.45
C GLU A 351 7.37 -24.38 -5.91
N GLY A 352 6.30 -24.82 -5.24
CA GLY A 352 6.05 -24.46 -3.83
C GLY A 352 5.52 -23.02 -3.68
N GLN A 353 4.95 -22.72 -2.50
CA GLN A 353 4.42 -21.40 -2.16
C GLN A 353 5.31 -20.73 -1.12
N ASP A 354 5.61 -19.45 -1.32
CA ASP A 354 6.29 -18.63 -0.32
C ASP A 354 5.41 -17.45 0.12
N VAL A 355 5.86 -16.73 1.15
CA VAL A 355 5.18 -15.52 1.64
C VAL A 355 5.18 -14.40 0.57
N GLN A 356 6.14 -14.39 -0.36
CA GLN A 356 6.19 -13.41 -1.43
C GLN A 356 5.03 -13.56 -2.41
N ASP A 357 4.57 -14.79 -2.67
CA ASP A 357 3.41 -15.07 -3.51
C ASP A 357 2.15 -14.36 -2.99
N MET A 358 1.96 -14.33 -1.66
CA MET A 358 0.84 -13.60 -1.04
C MET A 358 0.94 -12.09 -1.29
N ILE A 359 2.12 -11.50 -1.06
CA ILE A 359 2.38 -10.08 -1.31
C ILE A 359 2.08 -9.74 -2.78
N LEU A 360 2.55 -10.58 -3.71
CA LEU A 360 2.39 -10.42 -5.15
C LEU A 360 0.93 -10.46 -5.59
N ILE A 361 0.16 -11.43 -5.08
CA ILE A 361 -1.28 -11.54 -5.33
C ILE A 361 -2.01 -10.27 -4.86
N HIS A 362 -1.64 -9.72 -3.69
CA HIS A 362 -2.24 -8.48 -3.20
C HIS A 362 -1.83 -7.26 -4.01
N LEU A 363 -0.59 -7.22 -4.48
CA LEU A 363 -0.14 -6.18 -5.41
C LEU A 363 -0.89 -6.23 -6.75
N MET A 364 -1.26 -7.42 -7.23
CA MET A 364 -2.14 -7.57 -8.42
C MET A 364 -3.49 -6.91 -8.20
N LEU A 365 -4.14 -7.24 -7.07
CA LEU A 365 -5.43 -6.65 -6.71
C LEU A 365 -5.31 -5.14 -6.55
N ALA A 366 -4.28 -4.66 -5.86
CA ALA A 366 -4.02 -3.25 -5.69
C ALA A 366 -3.84 -2.56 -7.04
N CYS A 367 -2.93 -3.00 -7.91
CA CYS A 367 -2.68 -2.32 -9.19
C CYS A 367 -3.89 -2.37 -10.15
N ARG A 368 -4.76 -3.37 -10.03
CA ARG A 368 -5.85 -3.58 -11.00
C ARG A 368 -7.19 -3.02 -10.54
N LEU A 369 -7.44 -3.07 -9.24
CA LEU A 369 -8.71 -2.68 -8.62
C LEU A 369 -8.52 -1.53 -7.62
N ASP A 370 -7.38 -0.85 -7.60
CA ASP A 370 -7.05 0.26 -6.69
C ASP A 370 -8.23 1.19 -6.38
N ARG A 371 -8.77 1.87 -7.41
CA ARG A 371 -9.86 2.85 -7.27
C ARG A 371 -11.13 2.20 -6.75
N ASN A 372 -11.41 0.98 -7.19
CA ASN A 372 -12.58 0.23 -6.78
C ASN A 372 -12.47 -0.22 -5.31
N LEU A 373 -11.29 -0.68 -4.87
CA LEU A 373 -11.01 -1.08 -3.50
C LEU A 373 -11.02 0.12 -2.54
N ALA A 374 -10.41 1.23 -2.92
CA ALA A 374 -10.46 2.46 -2.13
C ALA A 374 -11.91 2.96 -1.96
N SER A 375 -12.69 2.92 -3.04
CA SER A 375 -14.11 3.30 -3.03
C SER A 375 -14.96 2.35 -2.16
N LEU A 376 -14.70 1.03 -2.22
CA LEU A 376 -15.31 0.04 -1.33
C LEU A 376 -15.06 0.36 0.14
N ILE A 377 -13.81 0.62 0.51
CA ILE A 377 -13.47 0.92 1.91
C ILE A 377 -14.10 2.23 2.36
N ARG A 378 -14.05 3.28 1.55
CA ARG A 378 -14.73 4.54 1.87
C ARG A 378 -16.22 4.33 2.09
N HIS A 379 -16.86 3.50 1.27
CA HIS A 379 -18.26 3.12 1.46
C HIS A 379 -18.47 2.38 2.78
N ILE A 380 -17.64 1.38 3.12
CA ILE A 380 -17.74 0.66 4.39
C ILE A 380 -17.56 1.62 5.57
N VAL A 381 -16.53 2.47 5.57
CA VAL A 381 -16.32 3.48 6.62
C VAL A 381 -17.56 4.36 6.77
N ASN A 382 -18.15 4.80 5.66
CA ASN A 382 -19.36 5.64 5.68
C ASN A 382 -20.61 4.93 6.20
N GLN A 383 -20.78 3.64 5.92
CA GLN A 383 -21.95 2.88 6.36
C GLN A 383 -21.84 2.41 7.81
N THR A 384 -20.65 2.00 8.24
CA THR A 384 -20.46 1.32 9.54
C THR A 384 -19.81 2.22 10.59
N ASN A 385 -19.31 3.38 10.19
CA ASN A 385 -18.44 4.26 10.99
C ASN A 385 -17.15 3.57 11.51
N MET A 386 -16.87 2.35 11.07
CA MET A 386 -15.88 1.45 11.68
C MET A 386 -16.07 1.32 13.21
N ASP A 387 -17.30 1.09 13.65
CA ASP A 387 -17.65 0.84 15.06
C ASP A 387 -17.94 -0.64 15.33
N GLY A 388 -18.00 -1.03 16.60
CA GLY A 388 -18.32 -2.40 17.03
C GLY A 388 -17.34 -3.44 16.48
N LEU A 389 -17.84 -4.47 15.79
CA LEU A 389 -16.99 -5.51 15.18
C LEU A 389 -16.05 -4.92 14.10
N PHE A 390 -16.49 -3.91 13.37
CA PHE A 390 -15.68 -3.24 12.35
C PHE A 390 -14.53 -2.45 12.96
N LEU A 391 -14.71 -1.91 14.18
CA LEU A 391 -13.64 -1.22 14.91
C LEU A 391 -12.46 -2.16 15.17
N ARG A 392 -12.72 -3.42 15.54
CA ARG A 392 -11.64 -4.39 15.81
C ARG A 392 -10.82 -4.69 14.55
N ALA A 393 -11.49 -4.87 13.41
CA ALA A 393 -10.82 -5.02 12.12
C ALA A 393 -10.00 -3.78 11.76
N TRP A 394 -10.56 -2.59 12.00
CA TRP A 394 -9.87 -1.31 11.78
C TRP A 394 -8.65 -1.13 12.68
N GLN A 395 -8.76 -1.48 13.96
CA GLN A 395 -7.67 -1.44 14.92
C GLN A 395 -6.55 -2.41 14.53
N ALA A 396 -6.88 -3.61 14.07
CA ALA A 396 -5.89 -4.55 13.55
C ALA A 396 -5.12 -3.97 12.35
N LEU A 397 -5.81 -3.27 11.43
CA LEU A 397 -5.15 -2.55 10.33
C LEU A 397 -4.23 -1.44 10.86
N LEU A 398 -4.71 -0.63 11.80
CA LEU A 398 -3.92 0.47 12.39
C LEU A 398 -2.67 -0.02 13.14
N ALA A 399 -2.76 -1.19 13.80
CA ALA A 399 -1.68 -1.82 14.55
C ALA A 399 -0.67 -2.58 13.67
N SER A 400 -1.01 -2.83 12.40
CA SER A 400 -0.13 -3.49 11.44
C SER A 400 0.96 -2.59 10.86
N GLU A 401 1.16 -1.42 11.48
CA GLU A 401 2.01 -0.34 10.96
C GLU A 401 3.50 -0.61 11.09
#